data_AF-A0A440N8I4-F1
#
_entry.id   AF-A0A440N8I4-F1
#
_cell.length_a   1.000
_cell.length_b   1.000
_cell.length_c   1.000
_cell.angle_alpha   90.00
_cell.angle_beta   90.00
_cell.angle_gamma   90.00
#
_symmetry.space_group_name_H-M   'P 1'
#
loop_
_entity.id
_entity.type
_entity.pdbx_description
1 polymer ?
#
loop_
_entity_poly.entity_id
_entity_poly.type
_entity_poly.pdbx_seq_one_letter_code
_entity_poly.pdbx_strand_id
1 'polypeptide(L)'
;MSRLEFLLDIAWPGLRVSVTSITEGWAAMSMAGPKSARSNFHVSKRGVTRLGLLEGRYGDKPLRIIRLSFSGERGYEIYTGASVGKEMPRRRALRSLLPIP
;
A
#
# COMPACT_ATOMS: atom_id res chain seq x y z
N MET A 1 -15.81 -10.20 -4.26
CA MET A 1 -16.58 -9.20 -5.03
C MET A 1 -18.07 -9.44 -4.92
N SER A 2 -18.55 -10.68 -5.11
CA SER A 2 -19.96 -11.09 -5.04
C SER A 2 -20.86 -10.41 -4.00
N ARG A 3 -20.40 -10.19 -2.76
CA ARG A 3 -21.21 -9.53 -1.74
C ARG A 3 -21.50 -8.05 -2.05
N LEU A 4 -20.52 -7.31 -2.57
CA LEU A 4 -20.72 -5.91 -2.96
C LEU A 4 -21.60 -5.80 -4.20
N GLU A 5 -21.44 -6.70 -5.17
CA GLU A 5 -22.29 -6.78 -6.36
C GLU A 5 -23.74 -7.05 -5.97
N PHE A 6 -24.00 -8.05 -5.13
CA PHE A 6 -25.34 -8.31 -4.59
C PHE A 6 -25.97 -7.08 -3.93
N LEU A 7 -25.18 -6.34 -3.14
CA LEU A 7 -25.68 -5.16 -2.43
C LEU A 7 -26.02 -4.03 -3.41
N LEU A 8 -25.21 -3.81 -4.44
CA LEU A 8 -25.45 -2.78 -5.44
C LEU A 8 -26.59 -3.16 -6.39
N ASP A 9 -26.76 -4.43 -6.72
CA ASP A 9 -27.80 -4.88 -7.65
C ASP A 9 -29.16 -5.02 -6.97
N ILE A 10 -29.19 -5.50 -5.72
CA ILE A 10 -30.44 -5.92 -5.06
C ILE A 10 -30.82 -5.00 -3.89
N ALA A 11 -29.89 -4.77 -2.95
CA ALA A 11 -30.22 -4.09 -1.70
C ALA A 11 -30.25 -2.55 -1.85
N TRP A 12 -29.35 -1.99 -2.66
CA TRP A 12 -29.12 -0.55 -2.79
C TRP A 12 -28.92 -0.10 -4.26
N PRO A 13 -29.86 -0.39 -5.16
CA PRO A 13 -29.74 -0.08 -6.60
C PRO A 13 -29.67 1.42 -6.93
N GLY A 14 -30.01 2.30 -5.99
CA GLY A 14 -29.90 3.75 -6.17
C GLY A 14 -28.51 4.34 -5.96
N LEU A 15 -27.53 3.56 -5.46
CA LEU A 15 -26.18 4.07 -5.21
C LEU A 15 -25.37 4.21 -6.51
N ARG A 16 -24.77 5.39 -6.71
CA ARG A 16 -23.85 5.64 -7.83
C ARG A 16 -22.44 5.16 -7.50
N VAL A 17 -22.27 3.84 -7.50
CA VAL A 17 -21.00 3.20 -7.16
C VAL A 17 -20.66 2.17 -8.24
N SER A 18 -19.38 2.10 -8.61
CA SER A 18 -18.84 1.02 -9.45
C SER A 18 -17.71 0.33 -8.71
N VAL A 19 -17.61 -0.98 -8.88
CA VAL A 19 -16.59 -1.81 -8.25
C VAL A 19 -15.82 -2.57 -9.31
N THR A 20 -14.52 -2.76 -9.10
CA THR A 20 -13.66 -3.50 -10.01
C THR A 20 -12.59 -4.22 -9.21
N SER A 21 -12.39 -5.50 -9.50
CA SER A 21 -11.30 -6.26 -8.88
C SER A 21 -9.96 -5.76 -9.40
N ILE A 22 -9.08 -5.37 -8.48
CA ILE A 22 -7.68 -4.99 -8.78
C ILE A 22 -6.68 -5.89 -8.05
N THR A 23 -7.13 -7.03 -7.52
CA THR A 23 -6.33 -7.94 -6.68
C THR A 23 -5.00 -8.32 -7.31
N GLU A 24 -5.00 -8.65 -8.61
CA GLU A 24 -3.80 -9.07 -9.35
C GLU A 24 -2.98 -7.89 -9.89
N GLY A 25 -3.50 -6.67 -9.81
CA GLY A 25 -2.81 -5.47 -10.30
C GLY A 25 -1.64 -5.03 -9.42
N TRP A 26 -1.54 -5.59 -8.20
CA TRP A 26 -0.59 -5.16 -7.19
C TRP A 26 0.26 -6.32 -6.67
N ALA A 27 1.55 -6.05 -6.49
CA ALA A 27 2.42 -6.83 -5.61
C ALA A 27 2.49 -6.14 -4.26
N ALA A 28 2.44 -6.92 -3.18
CA ALA A 28 2.44 -6.42 -1.82
C ALA A 28 3.54 -7.07 -0.97
N MET A 29 4.20 -6.29 -0.12
CA MET A 29 5.16 -6.76 0.89
C MET A 29 4.83 -6.17 2.25
N SER A 30 4.71 -7.03 3.26
CA SER A 30 4.54 -6.61 4.65
C SER A 30 5.89 -6.53 5.38
N MET A 31 6.08 -5.47 6.14
CA MET A 31 7.27 -5.23 6.96
C MET A 31 6.87 -4.92 8.41
N ALA A 32 6.83 -5.95 9.23
CA ALA A 32 6.54 -5.85 10.67
C ALA A 32 7.83 -5.77 11.52
N GLY A 33 7.64 -5.59 12.84
CA GLY A 33 8.70 -5.65 13.84
C GLY A 33 9.26 -4.30 14.29
N PRO A 34 9.91 -4.24 15.45
CA PRO A 34 10.46 -3.00 16.03
C PRO A 34 11.47 -2.30 15.12
N LYS A 35 12.17 -3.07 14.27
CA LYS A 35 13.10 -2.49 13.30
C LYS A 35 12.36 -1.74 12.17
N SER A 36 11.04 -1.89 12.00
CA SER A 36 10.30 -1.43 10.80
C SER A 36 10.35 0.08 10.69
N ALA A 37 10.37 0.77 11.83
CA ALA A 37 10.61 2.20 11.94
C ALA A 37 11.91 2.68 11.26
N ARG A 38 12.94 1.82 11.14
CA ARG A 38 14.24 2.19 10.56
C ARG A 38 14.21 2.29 9.03
N SER A 39 13.12 1.86 8.37
CA SER A 39 12.98 1.98 6.91
C SER A 39 12.89 3.43 6.44
N ASN A 40 12.70 4.40 7.35
CA ASN A 40 12.74 5.86 7.11
C ASN A 40 12.27 6.22 5.69
N PHE A 41 10.99 5.93 5.41
CA PHE A 41 10.34 6.47 4.24
C PHE A 41 10.28 7.99 4.43
N HIS A 42 11.25 8.71 3.86
CA HIS A 42 11.30 10.16 3.93
C HIS A 42 10.20 10.72 3.03
N VAL A 43 8.97 10.73 3.54
CA VAL A 43 7.89 11.53 2.99
C VAL A 43 7.41 12.43 4.13
N SER A 44 8.00 13.62 4.17
CA SER A 44 7.84 14.67 5.19
C SER A 44 8.46 14.39 6.58
N LYS A 45 8.85 15.47 7.28
CA LYS A 45 9.44 15.48 8.63
C LYS A 45 8.63 14.71 9.70
N ARG A 46 7.37 14.33 9.42
CA ARG A 46 6.48 13.67 10.38
C ARG A 46 6.36 12.14 10.21
N GLY A 47 6.85 11.59 9.09
CA GLY A 47 6.68 10.17 8.76
C GLY A 47 5.20 9.75 8.62
N VAL A 48 4.96 8.48 8.31
CA VAL A 48 3.58 7.96 8.15
C VAL A 48 2.92 7.76 9.51
N THR A 49 1.79 8.43 9.73
CA THR A 49 0.93 8.21 10.90
C THR A 49 0.31 6.81 10.85
N ARG A 50 -0.18 6.28 11.98
CA ARG A 50 -0.84 4.94 12.00
C ARG A 50 -2.08 5.00 11.10
N LEU A 51 -2.25 4.01 10.22
CA LEU A 51 -3.25 4.01 9.13
C LEU A 51 -3.07 5.11 8.08
N GLY A 52 -1.94 5.82 8.11
CA GLY A 52 -1.57 6.77 7.06
C GLY A 52 -1.14 6.05 5.79
N LEU A 53 -1.39 6.70 4.66
CA LEU A 53 -1.00 6.30 3.32
C LEU A 53 0.04 7.30 2.78
N LEU A 54 1.09 6.77 2.17
CA LEU A 54 1.95 7.51 1.26
C LEU A 54 1.78 6.95 -0.13
N GLU A 55 1.70 7.85 -1.11
CA GLU A 55 1.71 7.49 -2.53
C GLU A 55 2.97 8.05 -3.19
N GLY A 56 3.47 7.33 -4.18
CA GLY A 56 4.67 7.70 -4.92
C GLY A 56 4.84 6.81 -6.16
N ARG A 57 6.08 6.69 -6.63
CA ARG A 57 6.42 5.84 -7.76
C ARG A 57 7.65 4.99 -7.47
N TYR A 58 7.69 3.81 -8.06
CA TYR A 58 8.88 2.97 -8.15
C TYR A 58 9.15 2.76 -9.65
N GLY A 59 10.16 3.45 -10.18
CA GLY A 59 10.32 3.61 -11.63
C GLY A 59 9.08 4.27 -12.24
N ASP A 60 8.50 3.64 -13.26
CA ASP A 60 7.27 4.07 -13.91
C ASP A 60 6.00 3.53 -13.24
N LYS A 61 6.10 2.67 -12.22
CA LYS A 61 4.94 2.03 -11.56
C LYS A 61 4.47 2.79 -10.33
N PRO A 62 3.16 2.73 -9.99
CA PRO A 62 2.66 3.29 -8.76
C PRO A 62 3.26 2.58 -7.54
N LEU A 63 3.52 3.34 -6.48
CA LEU A 63 3.99 2.86 -5.18
C LEU A 63 3.04 3.39 -4.11
N ARG A 64 2.60 2.51 -3.20
CA ARG A 64 1.87 2.89 -1.99
C ARG A 64 2.53 2.30 -0.76
N ILE A 65 2.61 3.09 0.30
CA ILE A 65 3.12 2.64 1.60
C ILE A 65 2.06 2.97 2.64
N ILE A 66 1.50 1.96 3.28
CA ILE A 66 0.48 2.11 4.32
C ILE A 66 1.11 1.71 5.64
N ARG A 67 0.96 2.54 6.68
CA ARG A 67 1.34 2.13 8.03
C ARG A 67 0.22 1.30 8.66
N LEU A 68 0.17 0.03 8.28
CA LEU A 68 -0.75 -1.00 8.77
C LEU A 68 0.03 -2.18 9.33
N SER A 69 -0.53 -2.86 10.34
CA SER A 69 0.06 -4.06 10.92
C SER A 69 -1.02 -4.98 11.48
N PHE A 70 -0.83 -6.28 11.26
CA PHE A 70 -1.66 -7.34 11.83
C PHE A 70 -1.00 -8.04 13.03
N SER A 71 0.23 -7.65 13.41
CA SER A 71 0.99 -8.29 14.49
C SER A 71 0.89 -7.57 15.84
N GLY A 72 0.20 -6.43 15.91
CA GLY A 72 0.20 -5.54 17.08
C GLY A 72 1.45 -4.66 17.20
N GLU A 73 2.55 -5.04 16.53
CA GLU A 73 3.75 -4.20 16.43
C GLU A 73 3.62 -3.15 15.31
N ARG A 74 4.54 -2.17 15.28
CA ARG A 74 4.61 -1.24 14.15
C ARG A 74 4.93 -2.00 12.86
N GLY A 75 4.09 -1.82 11.85
CA GLY A 75 4.25 -2.43 10.53
C GLY A 75 3.93 -1.47 9.40
N TYR A 76 4.40 -1.83 8.21
CA TYR A 76 4.11 -1.16 6.96
C TYR A 76 3.77 -2.20 5.90
N GLU A 77 2.83 -1.88 5.04
CA GLU A 77 2.58 -2.60 3.80
C GLU A 77 3.02 -1.73 2.63
N ILE A 78 3.80 -2.32 1.73
CA ILE A 78 4.29 -1.67 0.52
C ILE A 78 3.61 -2.33 -0.66
N TYR A 79 3.00 -1.53 -1.52
CA TYR A 79 2.34 -1.99 -2.73
C TYR A 79 2.99 -1.34 -3.95
N THR A 80 3.24 -2.15 -4.97
CA THR A 80 3.67 -1.69 -6.30
C THR A 80 2.82 -2.35 -7.38
N GLY A 81 2.88 -1.84 -8.61
CA GLY A 81 2.34 -2.59 -9.75
C GLY A 81 2.89 -4.03 -9.79
N ALA A 82 2.03 -5.00 -10.08
CA ALA A 82 2.38 -6.43 -9.98
C ALA A 82 3.62 -6.82 -10.81
N SER A 83 3.81 -6.19 -11.97
CA SER A 83 4.92 -6.48 -12.89
C SER A 83 6.31 -6.26 -12.28
N VAL A 84 6.45 -5.36 -11.30
CA VAL A 84 7.73 -5.03 -10.65
C VAL A 84 7.85 -5.61 -9.24
N GLY A 85 6.90 -6.47 -8.83
CA GLY A 85 6.85 -7.00 -7.46
C GLY A 85 8.11 -7.74 -7.01
N LYS A 86 8.78 -8.45 -7.93
CA LYS A 86 10.03 -9.18 -7.64
C LYS A 86 11.23 -8.25 -7.41
N GLU A 87 11.18 -7.05 -7.98
CA GLU A 87 12.22 -6.02 -7.85
C GLU A 87 12.06 -5.23 -6.56
N MET A 88 10.91 -5.38 -5.87
CA MET A 88 10.61 -4.66 -4.65
C MET A 88 11.74 -4.87 -3.63
N PRO A 89 12.46 -3.80 -3.29
CA PRO A 89 13.65 -3.93 -2.49
C PRO A 89 13.30 -4.29 -1.05
N ARG A 90 14.03 -5.26 -0.51
CA ARG A 90 14.02 -5.53 0.93
C ARG A 90 14.46 -4.26 1.68
N ARG A 91 13.92 -4.06 2.88
CA ARG A 91 14.22 -3.00 3.89
C ARG A 91 15.40 -2.04 3.67
N ARG A 92 16.58 -2.54 3.30
CA ARG A 92 17.82 -1.76 3.17
C ARG A 92 17.80 -0.80 1.97
N ALA A 93 17.08 -1.15 0.89
CA ALA A 93 17.09 -0.38 -0.37
C ALA A 93 15.91 0.61 -0.51
N LEU A 94 14.91 0.57 0.38
CA LEU A 94 13.78 1.52 0.37
C LEU A 94 14.14 2.95 0.81
N ARG A 95 15.31 3.14 1.42
CA ARG A 95 15.81 4.45 1.84
C ARG A 95 16.10 5.41 0.67
N SER A 96 16.34 4.88 -0.54
CA SER A 96 16.76 5.65 -1.72
C SER A 96 15.69 5.79 -2.80
N LEU A 97 14.48 5.28 -2.58
CA LEU A 97 13.49 5.07 -3.65
C LEU A 97 12.29 6.02 -3.63
N LEU A 98 12.25 6.94 -2.68
CA LEU A 98 11.27 8.00 -2.71
C LEU A 98 11.94 9.23 -3.31
N PRO A 99 11.46 9.75 -4.45
CA PRO A 99 11.92 11.03 -4.93
C PRO A 99 11.65 12.07 -3.83
N ILE A 100 12.70 12.78 -3.46
CA ILE A 100 12.58 14.06 -2.79
C ILE A 100 11.84 14.98 -3.78
N PRO A 101 10.80 15.74 -3.36
CA PRO A 101 10.22 16.75 -4.22
C PRO A 101 11.28 17.74 -4.72
#